data_AF-A0AAW0H1Y9-F1
#
_entry.id   AF-A0AAW0H1Y9-F1
#
_cell.length_a   1.000
_cell.length_b   1.000
_cell.length_c   1.000
_cell.angle_alpha   90.00
_cell.angle_beta   90.00
_cell.angle_gamma   90.00
#
_symmetry.space_group_name_H-M   'P 1'
#
loop_
_entity.id
_entity.type
_entity.pdbx_description
1 polymer ?
#
loop_
_entity_poly.entity_id
_entity_poly.type
_entity_poly.pdbx_seq_one_letter_code
_entity_poly.pdbx_strand_id
1 'polypeptide(L)'
;MRKMFLLLLLLVAVLPLSAEGGKIFWGTEAKPHSHPYMAFLEISESESHQKQCDGFLVEKDIVMTAAHCNGREITVTLGAHNIKQRSNTQRIPVVKGISHKDYNRDTKVNDIMLLKLKHKAQLNNAVKTIALPKSQDWVKPGKVCTVAGWGRLANCSLPNTLQEVKLEVQNSQTCQVISRDYNNSIQLCVGNPKEKKATGKGDSGGPFVCDDVVQGIVSYQFCTKKPPRVFTRISSFIPWIQEAMKLLQQS
;
A
#
# COMPACT_ATOMS: atom_id res chain seq x y z
N MET A 1 -1.46 -52.65 60.41
CA MET A 1 -1.52 -51.19 60.12
C MET A 1 -0.12 -50.67 59.84
N ARG A 2 0.19 -50.32 58.58
CA ARG A 2 0.97 -49.12 58.20
C ARG A 2 0.94 -49.00 56.67
N LYS A 3 0.61 -47.80 56.22
CA LYS A 3 0.14 -47.43 54.89
C LYS A 3 1.31 -47.34 53.91
N MET A 4 1.12 -47.88 52.72
CA MET A 4 2.01 -47.73 51.57
C MET A 4 1.75 -46.36 50.93
N PHE A 5 2.74 -45.46 50.96
CA PHE A 5 2.68 -44.15 50.32
C PHE A 5 3.22 -44.28 48.89
N LEU A 6 2.36 -44.19 47.89
CA LEU A 6 2.78 -43.99 46.50
C LEU A 6 3.13 -42.51 46.30
N LEU A 7 4.40 -42.22 45.96
CA LEU A 7 4.81 -40.91 45.46
C LEU A 7 4.46 -40.81 43.97
N LEU A 8 3.51 -39.95 43.62
CA LEU A 8 3.24 -39.57 42.23
C LEU A 8 4.22 -38.45 41.82
N LEU A 9 5.18 -38.76 40.95
CA LEU A 9 6.05 -37.76 40.31
C LEU A 9 5.28 -37.09 39.15
N LEU A 10 4.80 -35.86 39.37
CA LEU A 10 4.25 -35.01 38.31
C LEU A 10 5.41 -34.44 37.47
N LEU A 11 5.67 -35.05 36.31
CA LEU A 11 6.49 -34.43 35.27
C LEU A 11 5.72 -33.24 34.68
N VAL A 12 6.03 -32.03 35.14
CA VAL A 12 5.62 -30.81 34.45
C VAL A 12 6.56 -30.62 33.26
N ALA A 13 6.09 -31.00 32.07
CA ALA A 13 6.77 -30.67 30.82
C ALA A 13 6.72 -29.15 30.62
N VAL A 14 7.81 -28.46 30.95
CA VAL A 14 8.00 -27.06 30.57
C VAL A 14 8.33 -27.06 29.09
N LEU A 15 7.30 -26.91 28.25
CA LEU A 15 7.50 -26.65 26.83
C LEU A 15 8.22 -25.31 26.70
N PRO A 16 9.39 -25.24 26.03
CA PRO A 16 9.98 -23.96 25.72
C PRO A 16 8.99 -23.24 24.81
N LEU A 17 8.51 -22.08 25.26
CA LEU A 17 7.76 -21.16 24.41
C LEU A 17 8.76 -20.66 23.36
N SER A 18 8.85 -21.40 22.26
CA SER A 18 9.59 -20.97 21.08
C SER A 18 8.89 -19.70 20.63
N ALA A 19 9.49 -18.55 20.93
CA ALA A 19 9.14 -17.28 20.32
C ALA A 19 9.57 -17.38 18.85
N GLU A 20 8.86 -18.19 18.08
CA GLU A 20 8.96 -18.15 16.63
C GLU A 20 8.59 -16.72 16.23
N GLY A 21 9.60 -15.98 15.77
CA GLY A 21 9.43 -14.77 14.99
C GLY A 21 8.66 -15.11 13.72
N GLY A 22 7.36 -15.33 13.86
CA GLY A 22 6.58 -15.97 12.83
C GLY A 22 6.47 -15.06 11.61
N LYS A 23 6.72 -15.69 10.47
CA LYS A 23 6.62 -15.14 9.13
C LYS A 23 5.37 -14.26 8.99
N ILE A 24 5.56 -13.00 8.58
CA ILE A 24 4.45 -12.12 8.19
C ILE A 24 3.70 -12.81 7.05
N PHE A 25 2.37 -12.82 7.07
CA PHE A 25 1.52 -13.22 5.95
C PHE A 25 1.34 -12.03 5.02
N TRP A 26 1.67 -12.26 3.76
CA TRP A 26 1.65 -11.27 2.70
C TRP A 26 0.56 -11.66 1.73
N GLY A 27 -0.64 -11.16 2.00
CA GLY A 27 -1.83 -11.32 1.15
C GLY A 27 -2.17 -12.74 0.69
N THR A 28 -3.19 -12.80 -0.16
CA THR A 28 -3.55 -13.94 -1.00
C THR A 28 -3.66 -13.45 -2.44
N GLU A 29 -3.52 -14.35 -3.42
CA GLU A 29 -3.75 -13.95 -4.80
C GLU A 29 -5.18 -13.39 -4.95
N ALA A 30 -5.27 -12.17 -5.49
CA ALA A 30 -6.53 -11.52 -5.74
C ALA A 30 -7.26 -12.24 -6.88
N LYS A 31 -8.59 -12.21 -6.87
CA LYS A 31 -9.36 -12.68 -8.04
C LYS A 31 -8.95 -11.83 -9.27
N PRO A 32 -8.67 -12.43 -10.43
CA PRO A 32 -8.30 -11.68 -11.63
C PRO A 32 -9.27 -10.53 -11.92
N HIS A 33 -8.72 -9.33 -12.12
CA HIS A 33 -9.45 -8.10 -12.45
C HIS A 33 -10.47 -7.62 -11.39
N SER A 34 -10.38 -8.10 -10.14
CA SER A 34 -11.22 -7.63 -9.02
C SER A 34 -10.86 -6.22 -8.53
N HIS A 35 -9.64 -5.76 -8.80
CA HIS A 35 -9.16 -4.40 -8.49
C HIS A 35 -8.81 -3.64 -9.79
N PRO A 36 -9.80 -3.29 -10.63
CA PRO A 36 -9.56 -2.76 -11.98
C PRO A 36 -8.93 -1.37 -12.02
N TYR A 37 -8.74 -0.73 -10.87
CA TYR A 37 -8.06 0.56 -10.73
C TYR A 37 -6.54 0.44 -10.53
N MET A 38 -6.02 -0.77 -10.30
CA MET A 38 -4.61 -0.96 -10.01
C MET A 38 -3.72 -0.56 -11.19
N ALA A 39 -2.64 0.15 -10.86
CA ALA A 39 -1.60 0.56 -11.79
C ALA A 39 -0.25 0.03 -11.31
N PHE A 40 0.46 -0.67 -12.20
CA PHE A 40 1.84 -1.10 -11.97
C PHE A 40 2.79 -0.08 -12.60
N LEU A 41 3.71 0.48 -11.82
CA LEU A 41 4.64 1.52 -12.26
C LEU A 41 6.05 0.93 -12.44
N GLU A 42 6.54 1.01 -13.68
CA GLU A 42 7.94 0.77 -14.04
C GLU A 42 8.64 2.14 -14.07
N ILE A 43 9.58 2.36 -13.16
CA ILE A 43 10.25 3.65 -12.95
C ILE A 43 11.74 3.51 -13.24
N SER A 44 12.28 4.31 -14.15
CA SER A 44 13.72 4.47 -14.34
C SER A 44 14.20 5.66 -13.50
N GLU A 45 15.13 5.42 -12.57
CA GLU A 45 15.82 6.47 -11.82
C GLU A 45 17.12 6.89 -12.52
N SER A 46 17.77 5.94 -13.20
CA SER A 46 18.93 6.15 -14.08
C SER A 46 18.96 5.06 -15.16
N GLU A 47 19.93 5.11 -16.08
CA GLU A 47 20.09 4.09 -17.14
C GLU A 47 20.27 2.66 -16.59
N SER A 48 20.81 2.52 -15.37
CA SER A 48 21.08 1.23 -14.73
C SER A 48 20.21 0.95 -13.51
N HIS A 49 19.36 1.88 -13.07
CA HIS A 49 18.52 1.71 -11.89
C HIS A 49 17.03 1.78 -12.24
N GLN A 50 16.36 0.63 -12.13
CA GLN A 50 14.91 0.52 -12.24
C GLN A 50 14.29 0.23 -10.88
N LYS A 51 13.14 0.83 -10.66
CA LYS A 51 12.33 0.69 -9.47
C LYS A 51 10.89 0.36 -9.88
N GLN A 52 10.24 -0.39 -9.01
CA GLN A 52 8.81 -0.65 -9.08
C GLN A 52 8.09 0.10 -7.95
N CYS A 53 6.95 0.66 -8.29
CA CYS A 53 5.90 1.06 -7.35
C CYS A 53 4.55 0.61 -7.89
N ASP A 54 3.54 0.76 -7.06
CA ASP A 54 2.15 0.69 -7.46
C ASP A 54 1.53 2.09 -7.52
N GLY A 55 0.33 2.15 -8.06
CA GLY A 55 -0.50 3.34 -8.15
C GLY A 55 -1.94 2.93 -8.44
N PHE A 56 -2.79 3.92 -8.66
CA PHE A 56 -4.19 3.67 -8.98
C PHE A 56 -4.78 4.76 -9.88
N LEU A 57 -5.63 4.33 -10.81
CA LEU A 57 -6.28 5.19 -11.78
C LEU A 57 -7.42 5.98 -11.10
N VAL A 58 -7.30 7.31 -11.06
CA VAL A 58 -8.31 8.21 -10.48
C VAL A 58 -9.12 8.92 -11.56
N GLU A 59 -8.53 9.14 -12.74
CA GLU A 59 -9.21 9.57 -13.97
C GLU A 59 -8.67 8.78 -15.15
N LYS A 60 -9.33 8.84 -16.31
CA LYS A 60 -8.90 8.08 -17.51
C LYS A 60 -7.44 8.34 -17.90
N ASP A 61 -6.86 9.49 -17.58
CA ASP A 61 -5.46 9.81 -17.83
C ASP A 61 -4.69 10.29 -16.60
N ILE A 62 -5.21 10.06 -15.38
CA ILE A 62 -4.54 10.45 -14.14
C ILE A 62 -4.41 9.25 -13.22
N VAL A 63 -3.18 8.97 -12.81
CA VAL A 63 -2.82 7.95 -11.82
C VAL A 63 -2.31 8.66 -10.56
N MET A 64 -2.75 8.20 -9.40
CA MET A 64 -2.23 8.63 -8.11
C MET A 64 -1.25 7.58 -7.57
N THR A 65 -0.17 8.05 -6.94
CA THR A 65 0.85 7.22 -6.29
C THR A 65 1.54 8.02 -5.17
N ALA A 66 2.56 7.46 -4.54
CA ALA A 66 3.37 8.14 -3.53
C ALA A 66 4.42 9.05 -4.19
N ALA A 67 4.75 10.20 -3.59
CA ALA A 67 5.77 11.10 -4.11
C ALA A 67 7.16 10.46 -4.18
N HIS A 68 7.46 9.56 -3.25
CA HIS A 68 8.72 8.82 -3.29
C HIS A 68 8.82 7.83 -4.47
N CYS A 69 7.75 7.59 -5.22
CA CYS A 69 7.73 6.79 -6.45
C CYS A 69 8.05 7.61 -7.72
N ASN A 70 8.54 8.83 -7.57
CA ASN A 70 9.00 9.63 -8.70
C ASN A 70 10.30 9.07 -9.31
N GLY A 71 10.55 9.38 -10.59
CA GLY A 71 11.75 8.99 -11.33
C GLY A 71 11.87 9.76 -12.66
N ARG A 72 12.89 9.44 -13.45
CA ARG A 72 13.16 10.10 -14.74
C ARG A 72 12.13 9.72 -15.80
N GLU A 73 11.83 8.44 -15.90
CA GLU A 73 10.81 7.90 -16.81
C GLU A 73 9.90 6.96 -16.04
N ILE A 74 8.60 7.08 -16.28
CA ILE A 74 7.59 6.24 -15.63
C ILE A 74 6.68 5.68 -16.72
N THR A 75 6.55 4.35 -16.76
CA THR A 75 5.55 3.67 -17.57
C THR A 75 4.53 3.02 -16.65
N VAL A 76 3.26 3.28 -16.92
CA VAL A 76 2.14 2.68 -16.18
C VAL A 76 1.57 1.52 -16.97
N THR A 77 1.38 0.37 -16.33
CA THR A 77 0.59 -0.74 -16.85
C THR A 77 -0.75 -0.84 -16.12
N LEU A 78 -1.86 -0.76 -16.85
CA LEU A 78 -3.22 -0.95 -16.35
C LEU A 78 -3.81 -2.28 -16.83
N GLY A 79 -4.74 -2.84 -16.06
CA GLY A 79 -5.50 -4.05 -16.43
C GLY A 79 -4.75 -5.37 -16.26
N ALA A 80 -3.52 -5.34 -15.72
CA ALA A 80 -2.76 -6.55 -15.43
C ALA A 80 -3.38 -7.30 -14.24
N HIS A 81 -3.49 -8.63 -14.34
CA HIS A 81 -3.51 -9.52 -13.18
C HIS A 81 -2.13 -10.09 -12.96
N ASN A 82 -1.56 -10.68 -14.02
CA ASN A 82 -0.18 -11.16 -14.06
C ASN A 82 0.70 -10.17 -14.84
N ILE A 83 1.68 -9.53 -14.19
CA ILE A 83 2.54 -8.49 -14.80
C ILE A 83 3.48 -9.01 -15.90
N LYS A 84 3.68 -10.34 -15.98
CA LYS A 84 4.43 -10.98 -17.06
C LYS A 84 3.56 -11.27 -18.29
N GLN A 85 2.23 -11.22 -18.16
CA GLN A 85 1.30 -11.41 -19.27
C GLN A 85 0.82 -10.04 -19.76
N ARG A 86 1.19 -9.70 -21.00
CA ARG A 86 0.85 -8.38 -21.59
C ARG A 86 -0.49 -8.34 -22.31
N SER A 87 -1.11 -9.49 -22.58
CA SER A 87 -2.41 -9.56 -23.24
C SER A 87 -3.46 -8.78 -22.45
N ASN A 88 -4.26 -7.98 -23.15
CA ASN A 88 -5.35 -7.18 -22.57
C ASN A 88 -4.90 -6.15 -21.50
N THR A 89 -3.61 -5.79 -21.46
CA THR A 89 -3.08 -4.71 -20.61
C THR A 89 -2.88 -3.43 -21.41
N GLN A 90 -2.89 -2.29 -20.72
CA GLN A 90 -2.60 -0.98 -21.32
C GLN A 90 -1.31 -0.44 -20.72
N ARG A 91 -0.23 -0.41 -21.52
CA ARG A 91 1.04 0.22 -21.16
C ARG A 91 1.09 1.64 -21.69
N ILE A 92 1.15 2.62 -20.80
CA ILE A 92 1.06 4.03 -21.14
C ILE A 92 2.18 4.79 -20.44
N PRO A 93 3.06 5.49 -21.20
CA PRO A 93 4.07 6.38 -20.61
C PRO A 93 3.42 7.55 -19.86
N VAL A 94 4.10 8.03 -18.83
CA VAL A 94 3.75 9.26 -18.10
C VAL A 94 4.41 10.45 -18.79
N VAL A 95 3.67 11.54 -18.98
CA VAL A 95 4.18 12.79 -19.57
C VAL A 95 4.47 13.87 -18.54
N LYS A 96 3.84 13.80 -17.36
CA LYS A 96 4.01 14.80 -16.30
C LYS A 96 3.67 14.19 -14.93
N GLY A 97 4.46 14.53 -13.92
CA GLY A 97 4.16 14.21 -12.52
C GLY A 97 4.11 15.48 -11.68
N ILE A 98 3.16 15.57 -10.76
CA ILE A 98 3.07 16.64 -9.75
C ILE A 98 3.12 15.98 -8.38
N SER A 99 4.28 16.08 -7.72
CA SER A 99 4.43 15.72 -6.31
C SER A 99 3.92 16.86 -5.42
N HIS A 100 3.46 16.54 -4.22
CA HIS A 100 3.16 17.59 -3.24
C HIS A 100 4.41 18.44 -2.98
N LYS A 101 4.28 19.77 -3.04
CA LYS A 101 5.42 20.71 -2.94
C LYS A 101 6.19 20.58 -1.62
N ASP A 102 5.47 20.23 -0.55
CA ASP A 102 6.02 20.07 0.79
C ASP A 102 6.39 18.60 1.10
N TYR A 103 6.52 17.74 0.08
CA TYR A 103 7.01 16.37 0.26
C TYR A 103 8.44 16.38 0.82
N ASN A 104 8.63 15.72 1.96
CA ASN A 104 9.93 15.60 2.60
C ASN A 104 10.47 14.17 2.44
N ARG A 105 11.63 14.05 1.77
CA ARG A 105 12.22 12.75 1.43
C ARG A 105 12.67 11.95 2.65
N ASP A 106 13.05 12.59 3.74
CA ASP A 106 13.61 11.91 4.92
C ASP A 106 12.50 11.38 5.82
N THR A 107 11.50 12.22 6.08
CA THR A 107 10.36 11.91 6.98
C THR A 107 9.19 11.22 6.27
N LYS A 108 9.14 11.29 4.93
CA LYS A 108 8.00 10.82 4.10
C LYS A 108 6.67 11.52 4.42
N VAL A 109 6.74 12.73 4.97
CA VAL A 109 5.59 13.61 5.16
C VAL A 109 5.17 14.18 3.79
N ASN A 110 3.86 14.34 3.57
CA ASN A 110 3.25 14.77 2.30
C ASN A 110 3.60 13.87 1.10
N ASP A 111 3.69 12.56 1.33
CA ASP A 111 4.07 11.57 0.32
C ASP A 111 2.92 11.21 -0.62
N ILE A 112 2.62 12.11 -1.56
CA ILE A 112 1.58 11.96 -2.57
C ILE A 112 1.99 12.63 -3.89
N MET A 113 1.67 11.98 -5.00
CA MET A 113 1.93 12.45 -6.36
C MET A 113 0.81 12.05 -7.32
N LEU A 114 0.49 12.95 -8.27
CA LEU A 114 -0.35 12.66 -9.42
C LEU A 114 0.49 12.56 -10.69
N LEU A 115 0.16 11.61 -11.55
CA LEU A 115 0.82 11.33 -12.82
C LEU A 115 -0.18 11.49 -13.96
N LYS A 116 0.19 12.27 -14.98
CA LYS A 116 -0.55 12.40 -16.24
C LYS A 116 -0.04 11.36 -17.24
N LEU A 117 -0.95 10.50 -17.69
CA LEU A 117 -0.69 9.53 -18.75
C LEU A 117 -0.64 10.23 -20.11
N LYS A 118 0.23 9.73 -21.01
CA LYS A 118 0.37 10.24 -22.39
C LYS A 118 -0.94 10.18 -23.17
N HIS A 119 -1.76 9.16 -22.93
CA HIS A 119 -3.06 8.97 -23.54
C HIS A 119 -4.07 8.47 -22.49
N LYS A 120 -5.36 8.72 -22.73
CA LYS A 120 -6.45 8.21 -21.89
C LYS A 120 -6.52 6.69 -21.97
N ALA A 121 -6.60 6.04 -20.81
CA ALA A 121 -6.92 4.65 -20.66
C ALA A 121 -8.33 4.35 -21.20
N GLN A 122 -8.44 3.22 -21.89
CA GLN A 122 -9.70 2.67 -22.34
C GLN A 122 -10.34 1.90 -21.19
N LEU A 123 -11.43 2.41 -20.63
CA LEU A 123 -12.11 1.75 -19.52
C LEU A 123 -12.81 0.48 -20.01
N ASN A 124 -12.71 -0.59 -19.22
CA ASN A 124 -13.32 -1.89 -19.49
C ASN A 124 -13.48 -2.68 -18.16
N ASN A 125 -13.71 -3.99 -18.23
CA ASN A 125 -13.87 -4.82 -17.03
C ASN A 125 -12.60 -4.93 -16.17
N ALA A 126 -11.42 -4.78 -16.78
CA ALA A 126 -10.12 -4.85 -16.13
C ALA A 126 -9.51 -3.46 -15.81
N VAL A 127 -10.04 -2.39 -16.40
CA VAL A 127 -9.53 -1.01 -16.23
C VAL A 127 -10.67 -0.07 -15.88
N LYS A 128 -10.68 0.43 -14.63
CA LYS A 128 -11.67 1.38 -14.11
C LYS A 128 -10.99 2.42 -13.22
N THR A 129 -11.64 3.54 -13.01
CA THR A 129 -11.20 4.53 -12.00
C THR A 129 -11.69 4.11 -10.61
N ILE A 130 -10.97 4.53 -9.56
CA ILE A 130 -11.41 4.39 -8.17
C ILE A 130 -11.94 5.72 -7.64
N ALA A 131 -12.96 5.67 -6.78
CA ALA A 131 -13.55 6.86 -6.18
C ALA A 131 -12.62 7.47 -5.12
N LEU A 132 -12.50 8.79 -5.12
CA LEU A 132 -11.86 9.57 -4.06
C LEU A 132 -12.85 9.86 -2.92
N PRO A 133 -12.36 10.11 -1.69
CA PRO A 133 -13.19 10.59 -0.59
C PRO A 133 -13.94 11.87 -0.98
N LYS A 134 -15.24 11.93 -0.66
CA LYS A 134 -16.10 13.10 -0.96
C LYS A 134 -15.96 14.23 0.06
N SER A 135 -15.47 13.91 1.25
CA SER A 135 -15.23 14.84 2.35
C SER A 135 -13.84 14.63 2.92
N GLN A 136 -13.43 15.52 3.81
CA GLN A 136 -12.19 15.36 4.56
C GLN A 136 -12.36 14.42 5.78
N ASP A 137 -13.49 13.71 5.88
CA ASP A 137 -13.74 12.77 6.97
C ASP A 137 -12.73 11.64 6.99
N TRP A 138 -12.37 11.22 8.19
CA TRP A 138 -11.34 10.22 8.39
C TRP A 138 -11.94 8.84 8.55
N VAL A 139 -11.35 7.86 7.87
CA VAL A 139 -11.55 6.47 8.22
C VAL A 139 -11.16 6.25 9.69
N LYS A 140 -12.09 5.69 10.46
CA LYS A 140 -11.94 5.50 11.91
C LYS A 140 -11.06 4.28 12.23
N PRO A 141 -10.33 4.30 13.35
CA PRO A 141 -9.67 3.11 13.88
C PRO A 141 -10.64 1.92 14.00
N GLY A 142 -10.14 0.71 13.80
CA GLY A 142 -10.92 -0.53 13.75
C GLY A 142 -11.52 -0.86 12.39
N LYS A 143 -11.57 0.09 11.43
CA LYS A 143 -11.99 -0.22 10.06
C LYS A 143 -10.95 -1.11 9.38
N VAL A 144 -11.41 -2.23 8.82
CA VAL A 144 -10.61 -3.14 8.00
C VAL A 144 -10.84 -2.83 6.53
N CYS A 145 -9.75 -2.65 5.79
CA CYS A 145 -9.77 -2.28 4.38
C CYS A 145 -8.72 -3.08 3.60
N THR A 146 -8.76 -3.01 2.28
CA THR A 146 -7.91 -3.83 1.40
C THR A 146 -6.78 -3.00 0.83
N VAL A 147 -5.57 -3.58 0.80
CA VAL A 147 -4.48 -3.18 -0.10
C VAL A 147 -4.31 -4.28 -1.12
N ALA A 148 -4.18 -3.91 -2.39
CA ALA A 148 -3.76 -4.82 -3.44
C ALA A 148 -2.46 -4.31 -4.07
N GLY A 149 -1.61 -5.22 -4.55
CA GLY A 149 -0.33 -4.87 -5.13
C GLY A 149 0.49 -6.05 -5.63
N TRP A 150 1.63 -5.73 -6.26
CA TRP A 150 2.62 -6.70 -6.74
C TRP A 150 3.93 -6.65 -5.93
N GLY A 151 3.85 -6.16 -4.70
CA GLY A 151 4.97 -6.11 -3.77
C GLY A 151 5.41 -7.48 -3.27
N ARG A 152 6.59 -7.48 -2.66
CA ARG A 152 7.28 -8.66 -2.15
C ARG A 152 6.46 -9.39 -1.09
N LEU A 153 6.37 -10.72 -1.24
CA LEU A 153 5.71 -11.65 -0.34
C LEU A 153 6.55 -12.04 0.89
N ALA A 154 5.93 -12.83 1.78
CA ALA A 154 6.43 -13.37 3.05
C ALA A 154 7.72 -14.14 2.97
N ASN A 155 7.82 -14.92 1.91
CA ASN A 155 8.96 -15.75 1.54
C ASN A 155 10.01 -14.94 0.75
N CYS A 156 9.91 -13.61 0.76
CA CYS A 156 10.75 -12.69 -0.01
C CYS A 156 10.63 -12.82 -1.53
N SER A 157 9.68 -13.60 -2.07
CA SER A 157 9.47 -13.70 -3.52
C SER A 157 8.69 -12.50 -4.06
N LEU A 158 8.93 -12.15 -5.32
CA LEU A 158 8.11 -11.18 -6.04
C LEU A 158 7.00 -11.96 -6.78
N PRO A 159 5.72 -11.71 -6.47
CA PRO A 159 4.63 -12.37 -7.16
C PRO A 159 4.49 -11.81 -8.57
N ASN A 160 4.13 -12.66 -9.52
CA ASN A 160 3.73 -12.19 -10.86
C ASN A 160 2.24 -11.77 -10.86
N THR A 161 1.40 -12.45 -10.08
CA THR A 161 -0.04 -12.19 -9.96
C THR A 161 -0.35 -11.16 -8.88
N LEU A 162 -1.42 -10.39 -9.06
CA LEU A 162 -1.86 -9.39 -8.09
C LEU A 162 -2.23 -10.08 -6.77
N GLN A 163 -1.73 -9.53 -5.67
CA GLN A 163 -2.02 -10.00 -4.33
C GLN A 163 -2.90 -8.99 -3.61
N GLU A 164 -3.68 -9.43 -2.63
CA GLU A 164 -4.46 -8.55 -1.76
C GLU A 164 -4.34 -8.94 -0.29
N VAL A 165 -4.36 -7.95 0.60
CA VAL A 165 -4.32 -8.13 2.05
C VAL A 165 -5.30 -7.18 2.73
N LYS A 166 -6.01 -7.69 3.73
CA LYS A 166 -6.87 -6.90 4.62
C LYS A 166 -6.07 -6.38 5.80
N LEU A 167 -6.09 -5.07 6.01
CA LEU A 167 -5.40 -4.39 7.11
C LEU A 167 -6.35 -3.46 7.85
N GLU A 168 -6.17 -3.40 9.17
CA GLU A 168 -6.98 -2.60 10.08
C GLU A 168 -6.34 -1.22 10.31
N VAL A 169 -7.16 -0.16 10.26
CA VAL A 169 -6.75 1.19 10.70
C VAL A 169 -6.53 1.16 12.20
N GLN A 170 -5.33 1.52 12.64
CA GLN A 170 -4.94 1.59 14.04
C GLN A 170 -5.15 3.00 14.60
N ASN A 171 -5.16 3.09 15.93
CA ASN A 171 -5.14 4.39 16.60
C ASN A 171 -3.82 5.13 16.30
N SER A 172 -3.88 6.45 16.08
CA SER A 172 -2.70 7.25 15.71
C SER A 172 -1.56 7.15 16.72
N GLN A 173 -1.90 6.99 18.00
CA GLN A 173 -0.97 6.86 19.12
C GLN A 173 -0.05 5.65 18.93
N THR A 174 -0.54 4.57 18.30
CA THR A 174 0.27 3.39 17.99
C THR A 174 1.48 3.75 17.11
N CYS A 175 1.30 4.64 16.13
CA CYS A 175 2.41 5.10 15.27
C CYS A 175 3.21 6.24 15.90
N GLN A 176 2.58 7.15 16.65
CA GLN A 176 3.25 8.28 17.33
C GLN A 176 4.29 7.82 18.35
N VAL A 177 4.02 6.73 19.07
CA VAL A 177 4.97 6.14 20.02
C VAL A 177 6.22 5.59 19.31
N ILE A 178 6.08 5.15 18.05
CA ILE A 178 7.17 4.54 17.26
C ILE A 178 8.03 5.62 16.58
N SER A 179 7.42 6.70 16.11
CA SER A 179 8.11 7.77 15.38
C SER A 179 7.53 9.13 15.71
N ARG A 180 8.43 10.07 16.05
CA ARG A 180 8.09 11.48 16.29
C ARG A 180 7.70 12.22 15.01
N ASP A 181 8.12 11.73 13.85
CA ASP A 181 7.84 12.33 12.54
C ASP A 181 6.46 11.95 12.00
N TYR A 182 5.78 10.98 12.63
CA TYR A 182 4.43 10.59 12.23
C TYR A 182 3.42 11.71 12.51
N ASN A 183 2.70 12.13 11.48
CA ASN A 183 1.72 13.21 11.53
C ASN A 183 0.29 12.67 11.32
N ASN A 184 -0.48 12.57 12.40
CA ASN A 184 -1.82 11.98 12.36
C ASN A 184 -2.83 12.74 11.48
N SER A 185 -2.60 14.04 11.24
CA SER A 185 -3.45 14.91 10.45
C SER A 185 -3.41 14.58 8.97
N ILE A 186 -2.34 13.95 8.50
CA ILE A 186 -2.12 13.65 7.07
C ILE A 186 -1.67 12.21 6.81
N GLN A 187 -1.45 11.40 7.85
CA GLN A 187 -1.04 10.01 7.74
C GLN A 187 -1.97 9.07 8.51
N LEU A 188 -2.08 7.84 8.00
CA LEU A 188 -2.80 6.72 8.60
C LEU A 188 -1.81 5.75 9.23
N CYS A 189 -2.17 5.24 10.41
CA CYS A 189 -1.49 4.12 11.06
C CYS A 189 -2.24 2.85 10.68
N VAL A 190 -1.63 1.91 9.96
CA VAL A 190 -2.34 0.77 9.34
C VAL A 190 -1.64 -0.56 9.63
N GLY A 191 -2.42 -1.57 10.02
CA GLY A 191 -1.95 -2.91 10.32
C GLY A 191 -1.83 -3.16 11.82
N ASN A 192 -2.52 -4.20 12.28
CA ASN A 192 -2.56 -4.57 13.69
C ASN A 192 -1.23 -5.22 14.12
N PRO A 193 -0.51 -4.70 15.14
CA PRO A 193 0.76 -5.26 15.60
C PRO A 193 0.67 -6.71 16.11
N LYS A 194 -0.52 -7.14 16.51
CA LYS A 194 -0.80 -8.52 16.96
C LYS A 194 -1.03 -9.47 15.78
N GLU A 195 -1.32 -8.92 14.60
CA GLU A 195 -1.45 -9.69 13.38
C GLU A 195 -0.13 -9.75 12.62
N LYS A 196 0.07 -10.88 11.95
CA LYS A 196 1.18 -11.07 11.03
C LYS A 196 0.75 -10.64 9.63
N LYS A 197 0.29 -9.40 9.40
CA LYS A 197 -0.11 -8.91 8.06
C LYS A 197 0.45 -7.51 7.79
N ALA A 198 0.99 -7.27 6.60
CA ALA A 198 1.55 -5.97 6.21
C ALA A 198 1.61 -5.77 4.68
N THR A 199 1.87 -4.53 4.26
CA THR A 199 2.29 -4.14 2.89
C THR A 199 3.80 -4.05 2.74
N GLY A 200 4.28 -4.23 1.51
CA GLY A 200 5.56 -4.81 1.19
C GLY A 200 6.33 -4.06 0.16
N LYS A 201 7.60 -4.45 0.03
CA LYS A 201 8.49 -3.73 -0.89
C LYS A 201 7.96 -3.92 -2.31
N GLY A 202 7.52 -2.83 -2.93
CA GLY A 202 6.89 -2.80 -4.25
C GLY A 202 5.43 -2.34 -4.21
N ASP A 203 4.73 -2.48 -3.08
CA ASP A 203 3.35 -1.98 -2.90
C ASP A 203 3.28 -0.46 -2.68
N SER A 204 4.45 0.18 -2.51
CA SER A 204 4.58 1.64 -2.34
C SER A 204 3.80 2.38 -3.42
N GLY A 205 3.01 3.37 -3.04
CA GLY A 205 2.14 4.13 -3.94
C GLY A 205 0.80 3.45 -4.24
N GLY A 206 0.61 2.19 -3.86
CA GLY A 206 -0.63 1.46 -4.02
C GLY A 206 -1.78 1.99 -3.15
N PRO A 207 -3.04 1.67 -3.50
CA PRO A 207 -4.23 2.16 -2.81
C PRO A 207 -4.57 1.36 -1.56
N PHE A 208 -5.04 2.04 -0.52
CA PHE A 208 -5.75 1.46 0.62
C PHE A 208 -7.24 1.77 0.49
N VAL A 209 -8.05 0.76 0.18
CA VAL A 209 -9.45 0.91 -0.26
C VAL A 209 -10.42 0.40 0.79
N CYS A 210 -11.33 1.27 1.21
CA CYS A 210 -12.42 0.98 2.13
C CYS A 210 -13.75 1.26 1.40
N ASP A 211 -14.64 0.27 1.34
CA ASP A 211 -15.98 0.42 0.75
C ASP A 211 -15.95 1.05 -0.66
N ASP A 212 -15.07 0.54 -1.53
CA ASP A 212 -14.84 1.01 -2.91
C ASP A 212 -14.36 2.48 -3.05
N VAL A 213 -13.84 3.06 -1.96
CA VAL A 213 -13.23 4.40 -1.93
C VAL A 213 -11.79 4.30 -1.46
N VAL A 214 -10.87 4.96 -2.17
CA VAL A 214 -9.46 5.00 -1.75
C VAL A 214 -9.27 5.96 -0.57
N GLN A 215 -8.82 5.45 0.56
CA GLN A 215 -8.65 6.21 1.81
C GLN A 215 -7.18 6.58 2.08
N GLY A 216 -6.25 5.79 1.53
CA GLY A 216 -4.83 6.04 1.72
C GLY A 216 -3.92 5.54 0.62
N ILE A 217 -2.66 5.96 0.70
CA ILE A 217 -1.58 5.58 -0.22
C ILE A 217 -0.49 4.90 0.58
N VAL A 218 -0.08 3.69 0.19
CA VAL A 218 1.02 2.98 0.86
C VAL A 218 2.30 3.81 0.78
N SER A 219 2.86 4.21 1.93
CA SER A 219 4.01 5.13 1.98
C SER A 219 5.26 4.44 2.51
N TYR A 220 5.36 4.15 3.81
CA TYR A 220 6.57 3.55 4.38
C TYR A 220 6.29 2.58 5.54
N GLN A 221 7.36 1.87 5.91
CA GLN A 221 7.42 1.00 7.08
C GLN A 221 8.44 1.54 8.09
N PHE A 222 8.21 1.28 9.37
CA PHE A 222 9.18 1.58 10.41
C PHE A 222 10.38 0.62 10.39
N CYS A 223 11.50 1.06 10.97
CA CYS A 223 12.72 0.25 11.11
C CYS A 223 12.51 -1.05 11.89
N THR A 224 11.46 -1.12 12.73
CA THR A 224 11.08 -2.32 13.49
C THR A 224 10.62 -3.48 12.61
N LYS A 225 10.34 -3.23 11.32
CA LYS A 225 9.81 -4.18 10.30
C LYS A 225 8.47 -4.86 10.64
N LYS A 226 8.00 -4.78 11.88
CA LYS A 226 6.68 -5.24 12.34
C LYS A 226 5.61 -4.18 12.05
N PRO A 227 4.33 -4.56 11.88
CA PRO A 227 3.24 -3.59 11.82
C PRO A 227 3.21 -2.67 13.05
N PRO A 228 2.66 -1.46 12.94
CA PRO A 228 1.93 -0.91 11.80
C PRO A 228 2.83 -0.42 10.65
N ARG A 229 2.20 0.00 9.56
CA ARG A 229 2.75 0.74 8.42
C ARG A 229 2.14 2.14 8.41
N VAL A 230 2.79 3.07 7.73
CA VAL A 230 2.31 4.45 7.59
C VAL A 230 1.89 4.69 6.15
N PHE A 231 0.65 5.10 5.96
CA PHE A 231 0.07 5.46 4.67
C PHE A 231 -0.25 6.95 4.64
N THR A 232 -0.21 7.59 3.48
CA THR A 232 -0.71 8.96 3.31
C THR A 232 -2.23 8.95 3.38
N ARG A 233 -2.84 9.88 4.13
CA ARG A 233 -4.30 10.01 4.30
C ARG A 233 -4.88 10.88 3.20
N ILE A 234 -5.57 10.29 2.22
CA ILE A 234 -6.02 11.00 1.01
C ILE A 234 -7.02 12.13 1.33
N SER A 235 -7.91 11.90 2.30
CA SER A 235 -8.95 12.88 2.66
C SER A 235 -8.36 14.25 3.08
N SER A 236 -7.16 14.27 3.66
CA SER A 236 -6.46 15.51 4.03
C SER A 236 -5.88 16.28 2.84
N PHE A 237 -5.74 15.64 1.69
CA PHE A 237 -5.18 16.23 0.48
C PHE A 237 -6.21 16.57 -0.58
N ILE A 238 -7.53 16.40 -0.34
CA ILE A 238 -8.57 16.65 -1.35
C ILE A 238 -8.44 18.02 -2.05
N PRO A 239 -8.24 19.15 -1.33
CA PRO A 239 -8.04 20.45 -2.00
C PRO A 239 -6.81 20.47 -2.93
N TRP A 240 -5.69 19.88 -2.48
CA TRP A 240 -4.47 19.77 -3.28
C TRP A 240 -4.67 18.85 -4.50
N ILE A 241 -5.35 17.72 -4.33
CA ILE A 241 -5.64 16.77 -5.40
C ILE A 241 -6.44 17.47 -6.51
N GLN A 242 -7.49 18.21 -6.14
CA GLN A 242 -8.32 18.93 -7.11
C GLN A 242 -7.52 19.96 -7.91
N GLU A 243 -6.68 20.76 -7.23
CA GLU A 243 -5.83 21.75 -7.91
C GLU A 243 -4.78 21.08 -8.81
N ALA A 244 -4.11 20.03 -8.32
CA ALA A 244 -3.12 19.30 -9.09
C ALA A 244 -3.74 18.62 -10.33
N MET A 245 -4.95 18.05 -10.22
CA MET A 245 -5.67 17.47 -11.36
C MET A 245 -5.99 18.53 -12.42
N LYS A 246 -6.41 19.73 -12.01
CA LYS A 246 -6.66 20.85 -12.92
C LYS A 246 -5.38 21.26 -13.67
N LEU A 247 -4.25 21.36 -12.97
CA LEU A 247 -2.93 21.68 -13.57
C LEU A 247 -2.42 20.61 -14.55
N LEU A 248 -2.80 19.34 -14.34
CA LEU A 248 -2.47 18.23 -15.27
C LEU A 248 -3.38 18.17 -16.50
N GLN A 249 -4.56 18.78 -16.45
CA GLN A 249 -5.49 18.84 -17.59
C GLN A 249 -5.17 20.00 -18.54
N GLN A 250 -4.44 21.01 -18.09
CA GLN A 250 -4.03 22.17 -18.87
C GLN A 250 -2.70 21.99 -19.62
N SER A 251 -2.01 20.86 -19.40
CA SER A 251 -0.70 20.54 -19.97
C SER A 251 -0.73 19.50 -21.08
#